data_AF-A0A920MTV0-F1
#
_entry.id   AF-A0A920MTV0-F1
#
_cell.length_a   1.000
_cell.length_b   1.000
_cell.length_c   1.000
_cell.angle_alpha   90.00
_cell.angle_beta   90.00
_cell.angle_gamma   90.00
#
_symmetry.space_group_name_H-M   'P 1'
#
loop_
_entity.id
_entity.type
_entity.pdbx_description
1 polymer ?
#
loop_
_entity_poly.entity_id
_entity_poly.type
_entity_poly.pdbx_seq_one_letter_code
_entity_poly.pdbx_strand_id
1 'polypeptide(L)'
;MSSLWGLGPTQDDLTRDMIAELMGVELRLNEDLVDKITAMFSSRNRPMPENNLRQAMVPEGAEALPVMPGTAPGLKAQVNGVTIYAVPGVPWEMNKW
;
A
#
# COMPACT_ATOMS: atom_id res chain seq x y z
N MET A 1 -18.39 6.88 -2.49
CA MET A 1 -17.31 5.90 -2.21
C MET A 1 -16.92 5.26 -3.53
N SER A 2 -15.77 5.66 -4.07
CA SER A 2 -15.20 5.10 -5.30
C SER A 2 -14.01 4.23 -4.90
N SER A 3 -14.23 2.92 -4.79
CA SER A 3 -13.17 1.93 -4.56
C SER A 3 -12.68 1.42 -5.92
N LEU A 4 -11.42 1.69 -6.28
CA LEU A 4 -10.80 1.05 -7.45
C LEU A 4 -10.32 -0.37 -7.07
N TRP A 5 -10.71 -1.34 -7.88
CA TRP A 5 -10.38 -2.76 -7.75
C TRP A 5 -9.39 -3.17 -8.84
N GLY A 6 -8.30 -3.85 -8.48
CA GLY A 6 -7.42 -4.53 -9.46
C GLY A 6 -5.99 -4.67 -8.92
N LEU A 7 -5.65 -5.82 -8.35
CA LEU A 7 -4.53 -5.93 -7.40
C LEU A 7 -3.72 -7.21 -7.64
N GLY A 8 -2.79 -7.09 -8.59
CA GLY A 8 -1.54 -7.83 -8.61
C GLY A 8 -0.37 -6.92 -8.21
N PRO A 9 0.81 -7.48 -7.92
CA PRO A 9 1.98 -6.73 -7.44
C PRO A 9 2.42 -5.59 -8.36
N THR A 10 2.03 -5.64 -9.63
CA THR A 10 2.31 -4.62 -10.66
C THR A 10 1.28 -3.48 -10.72
N GLN A 11 0.06 -3.71 -10.21
CA GLN A 11 -1.07 -2.78 -10.31
C GLN A 11 -1.23 -1.95 -9.03
N ASP A 12 -0.77 -2.47 -7.89
CA ASP A 12 -0.55 -1.72 -6.66
C ASP A 12 0.35 -0.51 -6.87
N ASP A 13 1.44 -0.70 -7.63
CA ASP A 13 2.40 0.36 -7.93
C ASP A 13 1.75 1.50 -8.71
N LEU A 14 0.94 1.18 -9.73
CA LEU A 14 0.17 2.17 -10.49
C LEU A 14 -0.84 2.91 -9.61
N THR A 15 -1.42 2.23 -8.61
CA THR A 15 -2.38 2.84 -7.70
C THR A 15 -1.70 3.87 -6.78
N ARG A 16 -0.49 3.59 -6.30
CA ARG A 16 0.28 4.56 -5.49
C ARG A 16 0.72 5.76 -6.32
N ASP A 17 1.23 5.50 -7.52
CA ASP A 17 1.66 6.54 -8.45
C ASP A 17 0.48 7.47 -8.79
N MET A 18 -0.70 6.91 -9.08
CA MET A 18 -1.92 7.70 -9.33
C MET A 18 -2.38 8.49 -8.10
N ILE A 19 -2.30 7.93 -6.89
CA ILE A 19 -2.67 8.67 -5.67
C ILE A 19 -1.70 9.82 -5.42
N ALA A 20 -0.40 9.60 -5.64
CA ALA A 20 0.63 10.63 -5.53
C ALA A 20 0.38 11.76 -6.55
N GLU A 21 0.07 11.41 -7.80
CA GLU A 21 -0.30 12.37 -8.85
C GLU A 21 -1.58 13.15 -8.50
N LEU A 22 -2.61 12.48 -8.00
CA LEU A 22 -3.86 13.11 -7.56
C LEU A 22 -3.68 14.05 -6.36
N MET A 23 -2.74 13.74 -5.48
CA MET A 23 -2.36 14.60 -4.35
C MET A 23 -1.39 15.72 -4.76
N GLY A 24 -0.73 15.60 -5.91
CA GLY A 24 0.34 16.50 -6.34
C GLY A 24 1.60 16.39 -5.46
N VAL A 25 1.88 15.20 -4.93
CA VAL A 25 3.01 14.93 -4.04
C VAL A 25 3.92 13.82 -4.56
N GLU A 26 5.13 13.72 -4.04
CA GLU A 26 6.04 12.62 -4.35
C GLU A 26 5.78 11.40 -3.44
N LEU A 27 6.25 10.23 -3.90
CA LEU A 27 6.29 9.03 -3.08
C LEU A 27 7.51 9.09 -2.16
N ARG A 28 7.29 8.88 -0.86
CA ARG A 28 8.35 8.75 0.14
C ARG A 28 8.45 7.32 0.63
N LEU A 29 9.68 6.87 0.92
CA LEU A 29 9.89 5.59 1.56
C LEU A 29 9.41 5.66 3.01
N ASN A 30 8.60 4.70 3.42
CA ASN A 30 8.19 4.53 4.81
C ASN A 30 9.01 3.41 5.45
N GLU A 31 10.00 3.77 6.27
CA GLU A 31 10.90 2.83 6.93
C GLU A 31 10.14 1.82 7.83
N ASP A 32 9.07 2.24 8.51
CA ASP A 32 8.25 1.33 9.33
C ASP A 32 7.60 0.22 8.47
N LEU A 33 7.23 0.54 7.22
CA LEU A 33 6.71 -0.46 6.28
C LEU A 33 7.82 -1.36 5.75
N VAL A 34 9.01 -0.81 5.48
CA VAL A 34 10.18 -1.61 5.10
C VAL A 34 10.47 -2.66 6.16
N ASP A 35 10.49 -2.26 7.44
CA ASP A 35 10.74 -3.17 8.57
C ASP A 35 9.66 -4.23 8.68
N LYS A 36 8.38 -3.86 8.53
CA LYS A 36 7.25 -4.81 8.55
C LYS A 36 7.33 -5.82 7.43
N ILE A 37 7.57 -5.37 6.19
CA ILE A 37 7.67 -6.25 5.03
C ILE A 37 8.87 -7.18 5.20
N THR A 38 10.02 -6.64 5.64
CA THR A 38 11.24 -7.40 5.92
C THR A 38 11.01 -8.48 6.97
N ALA A 39 10.32 -8.16 8.07
CA ALA A 39 9.94 -9.11 9.11
C ALA A 39 9.01 -10.21 8.56
N MET A 40 8.10 -9.86 7.65
CA MET A 40 7.20 -10.82 7.03
C MET A 40 7.90 -11.80 6.08
N PHE A 41 8.92 -11.35 5.36
CA PHE A 41 9.78 -12.23 4.54
C PHE A 41 10.68 -13.09 5.43
N SER A 42 11.28 -12.49 6.46
CA SER A 42 12.15 -13.16 7.42
C SER A 42 11.43 -14.28 8.18
N SER A 43 10.17 -14.07 8.59
CA SER A 43 9.36 -15.11 9.23
C SER A 43 9.07 -16.32 8.32
N ARG A 44 9.23 -16.17 7.01
CA ARG A 44 9.13 -17.24 6.00
C ARG A 44 10.49 -17.79 5.57
N ASN A 45 11.57 -17.46 6.28
CA ASN A 45 12.96 -17.82 5.95
C ASN A 45 13.36 -17.40 4.52
N ARG A 46 12.89 -16.23 4.07
CA ARG A 46 13.24 -15.68 2.76
C ARG A 46 13.76 -14.25 2.93
N PRO A 47 14.80 -13.83 2.18
CA PRO A 47 15.14 -12.42 2.09
C PRO A 47 14.05 -11.65 1.33
N MET A 48 13.84 -10.39 1.70
CA MET A 48 12.94 -9.51 0.96
C MET A 48 13.55 -9.16 -0.41
N PRO A 49 12.85 -9.40 -1.53
CA PRO A 49 13.30 -8.94 -2.83
C PRO A 49 13.31 -7.41 -2.90
N GLU A 50 14.29 -6.81 -3.59
CA GLU A 50 14.37 -5.34 -3.74
C GLU A 50 13.11 -4.73 -4.36
N ASN A 51 12.43 -5.45 -5.26
CA ASN A 51 11.18 -4.99 -5.86
C ASN A 51 10.06 -4.76 -4.82
N ASN A 52 10.11 -5.46 -3.67
CA ASN A 52 9.16 -5.27 -2.59
C ASN A 52 9.39 -3.97 -1.81
N LEU A 53 10.54 -3.28 -1.98
CA LEU A 53 10.73 -1.93 -1.42
C LEU A 53 9.70 -0.94 -1.97
N ARG A 54 9.23 -1.12 -3.21
CA ARG A 54 8.15 -0.30 -3.79
C ARG A 54 6.86 -0.39 -2.98
N GLN A 55 6.62 -1.50 -2.27
CA GLN A 55 5.47 -1.68 -1.38
C GLN A 55 5.53 -0.80 -0.13
N ALA A 56 6.71 -0.29 0.22
CA ALA A 56 6.92 0.66 1.30
C ALA A 56 6.92 2.13 0.85
N MET A 57 6.77 2.41 -0.45
CA MET A 57 6.63 3.77 -0.97
C MET A 57 5.20 4.26 -0.73
N VAL A 58 5.05 5.42 -0.11
CA VAL A 58 3.75 6.01 0.26
C VAL A 58 3.72 7.46 -0.21
N PRO A 59 2.62 7.96 -0.81
CA PRO A 59 2.49 9.38 -1.13
C PRO A 59 2.70 10.24 0.12
N GLU A 60 3.44 11.34 0.01
CA GLU A 60 3.60 12.28 1.11
C GLU A 60 2.23 12.83 1.58
N GLY A 61 1.97 12.75 2.89
CA GLY A 61 0.68 13.10 3.49
C GLY A 61 -0.38 11.99 3.44
N ALA A 62 -0.10 10.84 2.81
CA ALA A 62 -0.92 9.64 2.92
C ALA A 62 -0.49 8.77 4.11
N GLU A 63 -1.44 8.02 4.66
CA GLU A 63 -1.25 7.08 5.76
C GLU A 63 -1.33 5.64 5.24
N ALA A 64 -0.36 4.81 5.61
CA ALA A 64 -0.47 3.38 5.38
C ALA A 64 -1.38 2.75 6.45
N LEU A 65 -2.31 1.90 6.00
CA LEU A 65 -3.24 1.23 6.89
C LEU A 65 -2.52 0.17 7.72
N PRO A 66 -2.75 0.12 9.05
CA PRO A 66 -1.90 -0.61 9.99
C PRO A 66 -2.02 -2.13 9.88
N VAL A 67 -3.10 -2.67 9.33
CA VAL A 67 -3.37 -4.12 9.33
C VAL A 67 -4.13 -4.52 8.07
N MET A 68 -3.46 -5.25 7.16
CA MET A 68 -4.13 -6.17 6.26
C MET A 68 -3.34 -7.48 6.16
N PRO A 69 -4.02 -8.61 6.02
CA PRO A 69 -3.35 -9.88 5.77
C PRO A 69 -2.64 -9.83 4.39
N GLY A 70 -1.31 -9.93 4.41
CA GLY A 70 -0.49 -9.89 3.19
C GLY A 70 0.63 -8.85 3.26
N THR A 71 1.44 -8.79 2.21
CA THR A 71 2.64 -7.94 2.13
C THR A 71 2.35 -6.51 1.70
N ALA A 72 1.22 -6.25 1.05
CA ALA A 72 0.85 -4.93 0.56
C ALA A 72 0.00 -4.20 1.61
N PRO A 73 0.49 -3.13 2.24
CA PRO A 73 -0.33 -2.30 3.11
C PRO A 73 -1.34 -1.52 2.26
N GLY A 74 -2.55 -1.34 2.78
CA GLY A 74 -3.50 -0.40 2.18
C GLY A 74 -3.03 1.03 2.39
N LEU A 75 -3.56 1.95 1.60
CA LEU A 75 -3.28 3.37 1.69
C LEU A 75 -4.56 4.14 1.94
N LYS A 76 -4.45 5.15 2.79
CA LYS A 76 -5.45 6.16 3.04
C LYS A 76 -4.86 7.51 2.67
N ALA A 77 -5.46 8.18 1.70
CA ALA A 77 -5.03 9.50 1.24
C ALA A 77 -6.17 10.51 1.40
N GLN A 78 -5.82 11.76 1.65
CA GLN A 78 -6.80 12.85 1.69
C GLN A 78 -6.51 13.83 0.54
N VAL A 79 -7.47 13.94 -0.38
CA VAL A 79 -7.38 14.80 -1.57
C VAL A 79 -8.54 15.77 -1.55
N ASN A 80 -8.29 17.07 -1.41
CA ASN A 80 -9.31 18.14 -1.47
C ASN A 80 -10.53 17.88 -0.55
N GLY A 81 -10.31 17.36 0.66
CA GLY A 81 -11.37 17.03 1.62
C GLY A 81 -12.04 15.67 1.41
N VAL A 82 -11.70 14.95 0.34
CA VAL A 82 -12.17 13.58 0.08
C VAL A 82 -11.14 12.58 0.61
N THR A 83 -11.61 11.55 1.32
CA THR A 83 -10.75 10.45 1.77
C THR A 83 -10.80 9.31 0.75
N ILE A 84 -9.64 8.93 0.22
CA ILE A 84 -9.43 7.82 -0.70
C ILE A 84 -8.83 6.65 0.08
N TYR A 85 -9.39 5.46 -0.12
CA TYR A 85 -8.82 4.22 0.41
C TYR A 85 -8.43 3.32 -0.76
N ALA A 86 -7.16 2.95 -0.84
CA ALA A 86 -6.67 1.90 -1.73
C ALA A 86 -6.31 0.67 -0.88
N VAL A 87 -6.97 -0.44 -1.14
CA VAL A 87 -6.78 -1.70 -0.41
C VAL A 87 -6.37 -2.79 -1.40
N PRO A 88 -5.49 -3.74 -1.02
CA PRO A 88 -5.16 -4.92 -1.81
C PRO A 88 -6.38 -5.76 -2.14
N GLY A 89 -6.40 -6.32 -3.34
CA GLY A 89 -7.56 -6.98 -3.92
C GLY A 89 -7.46 -8.44 -3.62
N VAL A 90 -7.56 -8.70 -2.33
CA VAL A 90 -7.85 -9.93 -1.62
C VAL A 90 -9.32 -10.35 -1.68
N PRO A 91 -9.92 -11.03 -2.69
CA PRO A 91 -11.38 -11.23 -2.70
C PRO A 91 -11.91 -12.01 -1.49
N TRP A 92 -11.03 -12.68 -0.74
CA TRP A 92 -11.35 -13.51 0.42
C TRP A 92 -11.42 -12.78 1.78
N GLU A 93 -11.08 -11.50 1.86
CA GLU A 93 -10.96 -10.79 3.16
C GLU A 93 -11.99 -9.69 3.38
N MET A 94 -12.95 -9.56 2.47
CA MET A 94 -14.06 -8.63 2.56
C MET A 94 -15.19 -9.05 3.53
N ASN A 95 -14.95 -10.03 4.40
CA ASN A 95 -15.97 -10.56 5.33
C ASN A 95 -15.83 -10.08 6.79
N LYS A 96 -14.99 -9.08 7.10
CA LYS A 96 -14.84 -8.55 8.48
C LYS A 96 -14.56 -7.04 8.58
N TRP A 97 -15.34 -6.22 7.87
CA TRP A 97 -15.46 -4.78 8.18
C TRP A 97 -16.87 -4.46 8.64
#